data_AF-A0A5P0ZK18-F1
#
_entry.id   AF-A0A5P0ZK18-F1
#
_cell.length_a   1.000
_cell.length_b   1.000
_cell.length_c   1.000
_cell.angle_alpha   90.00
_cell.angle_beta   90.00
_cell.angle_gamma   90.00
#
_symmetry.space_group_name_H-M   'P 1'
#
loop_
_entity.id
_entity.type
_entity.pdbx_description
1 polymer ?
#
loop_
_entity_poly.entity_id
_entity_poly.type
_entity_poly.pdbx_seq_one_letter_code
_entity_poly.pdbx_strand_id
1 'polypeptide(L)'
;MKKLQILFALILAFSIVSLGSINLVNAETSAEPEQTILIGQSNSDDSKSVRAYKIKKGKMVATKKRVSMVEPSKKWLRYYKATKVTFDGKSYWKLAKNKYIKDSYRINPIKHDSRPQPGQEK
;
A
#
# COMPACT_ATOMS: atom_id res chain seq x y z
N MET A 1 -10.46 -78.81 -9.84
CA MET A 1 -9.33 -78.28 -10.62
C MET A 1 -9.46 -76.76 -10.69
N LYS A 2 -8.66 -76.05 -9.89
CA LYS A 2 -8.70 -74.59 -9.72
C LYS A 2 -7.90 -73.94 -10.85
N LYS A 3 -8.57 -73.33 -11.82
CA LYS A 3 -7.95 -72.51 -12.87
C LYS A 3 -8.90 -71.36 -13.22
N LEU A 4 -8.80 -70.25 -12.49
CA LEU A 4 -9.16 -68.92 -13.02
C LEU A 4 -8.52 -67.85 -12.13
N GLN A 5 -7.18 -67.87 -12.09
CA GLN A 5 -6.42 -66.68 -11.73
C GLN A 5 -6.26 -65.83 -12.99
N ILE A 6 -6.09 -64.52 -12.77
CA ILE A 6 -5.72 -63.49 -13.77
C ILE A 6 -6.92 -62.84 -14.48
N LEU A 7 -7.75 -62.16 -13.69
CA LEU A 7 -8.46 -60.97 -14.14
C LEU A 7 -8.27 -59.92 -13.02
N PHE A 8 -7.98 -58.67 -13.36
CA PHE A 8 -7.62 -57.54 -12.48
C PHE A 8 -6.13 -57.22 -12.28
N ALA A 9 -5.31 -57.47 -13.30
CA ALA A 9 -4.02 -56.76 -13.48
C ALA A 9 -4.15 -55.64 -14.54
N LEU A 10 -5.20 -54.83 -14.44
CA LEU A 10 -5.46 -53.71 -15.37
C LEU A 10 -6.09 -52.51 -14.64
N ILE A 11 -5.49 -52.10 -13.53
CA ILE A 11 -5.67 -50.74 -12.97
C ILE A 11 -4.31 -50.05 -13.14
N LEU A 12 -3.90 -49.94 -14.40
CA LEU A 12 -2.76 -49.14 -14.79
C LEU A 12 -3.30 -47.75 -15.13
N ALA A 13 -2.83 -46.77 -14.35
CA ALA A 13 -2.68 -45.37 -14.72
C ALA A 13 -3.94 -44.64 -15.16
N PHE A 14 -4.65 -43.99 -14.23
CA PHE A 14 -5.27 -42.69 -14.50
C PHE A 14 -5.56 -41.89 -13.21
N SER A 15 -4.59 -41.78 -12.31
CA SER A 15 -4.58 -40.67 -11.34
C SER A 15 -3.90 -39.48 -12.01
N ILE A 16 -4.68 -38.71 -12.78
CA ILE A 16 -4.30 -37.34 -13.15
C ILE A 16 -4.18 -36.57 -11.83
N VAL A 17 -2.94 -36.38 -11.37
CA VAL A 17 -2.66 -35.33 -10.41
C VAL A 17 -2.90 -34.03 -11.16
N SER A 18 -4.00 -33.35 -10.86
CA SER A 18 -4.21 -31.98 -11.31
C SER A 18 -3.09 -31.14 -10.70
N LEU A 19 -2.02 -30.95 -11.46
CA LEU A 19 -1.08 -29.85 -11.26
C LEU A 19 -1.84 -28.58 -11.63
N GLY A 20 -2.77 -28.18 -10.76
CA GLY A 20 -3.29 -26.83 -10.77
C GLY A 20 -2.06 -25.94 -10.65
N SER A 21 -1.78 -25.16 -11.69
CA SER A 21 -0.76 -24.12 -11.63
C SER A 21 -1.14 -23.21 -10.49
N ILE A 22 -0.49 -23.40 -9.33
CA ILE A 22 -0.39 -22.38 -8.32
C ILE A 22 0.36 -21.25 -9.02
N ASN A 23 -0.41 -20.29 -9.55
CA ASN A 23 0.10 -18.96 -9.84
C ASN A 23 0.56 -18.42 -8.49
N LEU A 24 1.81 -18.73 -8.14
CA LEU A 24 2.53 -18.05 -7.08
C LEU A 24 2.68 -16.63 -7.60
N VAL A 25 1.65 -15.81 -7.39
CA VAL A 25 1.74 -14.37 -7.53
C VAL A 25 2.77 -13.97 -6.50
N ASN A 26 4.01 -13.86 -6.95
CA ASN A 26 5.02 -13.12 -6.24
C ASN A 26 4.48 -11.70 -6.25
N ALA A 27 3.75 -11.32 -5.20
CA ALA A 27 3.51 -9.93 -4.90
C ALA A 27 4.88 -9.38 -4.52
N GLU A 28 5.70 -9.08 -5.54
CA GLU A 28 6.75 -8.10 -5.43
C GLU A 28 6.03 -6.84 -4.99
N THR A 29 5.97 -6.68 -3.67
CA THR A 29 5.66 -5.41 -3.08
C THR A 29 6.87 -4.57 -3.45
N SER A 30 6.84 -4.01 -4.66
CA SER A 30 7.68 -2.91 -5.07
C SER A 30 7.26 -1.76 -4.17
N ALA A 31 7.78 -1.79 -2.95
CA ALA A 31 7.65 -0.70 -2.03
C ALA A 31 8.47 0.41 -2.66
N GLU A 32 7.77 1.42 -3.17
CA GLU A 32 8.45 2.62 -3.64
C GLU A 32 9.41 3.13 -2.55
N PRO A 33 10.55 3.73 -2.93
CA PRO A 33 11.46 4.30 -1.94
C PRO A 33 10.71 5.29 -1.05
N GLU A 34 11.15 5.41 0.20
CA GLU A 34 10.62 6.42 1.10
C GLU A 34 10.86 7.82 0.51
N GLN A 35 9.82 8.65 0.49
CA GLN A 35 9.82 9.98 -0.08
C GLN A 35 9.34 11.00 0.96
N THR A 36 9.74 12.26 0.79
CA THR A 36 9.13 13.35 1.56
C THR A 36 7.89 13.82 0.83
N ILE A 37 6.77 13.94 1.53
CA ILE A 37 5.51 14.47 1.00
C ILE A 37 5.04 15.66 1.82
N LEU A 38 4.25 16.54 1.21
CA LEU A 38 3.44 17.54 1.89
C LEU A 38 1.95 17.31 1.62
N ILE A 39 1.11 17.80 2.52
CA ILE A 39 -0.35 17.81 2.35
C ILE A 39 -0.74 19.24 1.98
N GLY A 40 -1.34 19.43 0.81
CA GLY A 40 -1.86 20.70 0.33
C GLY A 40 -3.25 21.03 0.89
N GLN A 41 -3.67 22.28 0.67
CA GLN A 41 -5.01 22.75 1.02
C GLN A 41 -6.07 22.04 0.17
N SER A 42 -7.31 21.98 0.68
CA SER A 42 -8.44 21.52 -0.13
C SER A 42 -8.92 22.67 -1.01
N ASN A 43 -9.33 22.40 -2.25
CA ASN A 43 -9.89 23.44 -3.12
C ASN A 43 -11.30 23.87 -2.70
N SER A 44 -11.98 23.05 -1.91
CA SER A 44 -13.41 23.18 -1.58
C SER A 44 -13.69 23.54 -0.12
N ASP A 45 -12.68 23.58 0.75
CA ASP A 45 -12.85 23.72 2.19
C ASP A 45 -11.54 24.19 2.82
N ASP A 46 -11.60 24.99 3.89
CA ASP A 46 -10.45 25.41 4.70
C ASP A 46 -9.87 24.28 5.56
N SER A 47 -10.11 23.03 5.14
CA SER A 47 -9.71 21.82 5.82
C SER A 47 -8.18 21.66 5.84
N LYS A 48 -7.58 22.01 6.96
CA LYS A 48 -6.12 21.91 7.18
C LYS A 48 -5.60 20.48 7.47
N SER A 49 -6.37 19.45 7.10
CA SER A 49 -6.02 18.05 7.41
C SER A 49 -6.71 17.03 6.50
N VAL A 50 -6.16 15.83 6.43
CA VAL A 50 -6.73 14.68 5.69
C VAL A 50 -7.09 13.52 6.62
N ARG A 51 -7.98 12.65 6.17
CA ARG A 51 -8.40 11.45 6.93
C ARG A 51 -7.24 10.46 7.06
N ALA A 52 -7.03 9.93 8.27
CA ALA A 52 -6.09 8.83 8.49
C ALA A 52 -6.78 7.47 8.33
N TYR A 53 -6.06 6.50 7.79
CA TYR A 53 -6.48 5.11 7.60
C TYR A 53 -5.54 4.16 8.34
N LYS A 54 -6.03 2.96 8.62
CA LYS A 54 -5.26 1.85 9.18
C LYS A 54 -5.74 0.53 8.61
N ILE A 55 -4.86 -0.46 8.58
CA ILE A 55 -5.22 -1.85 8.30
C ILE A 55 -5.81 -2.46 9.59
N LYS A 56 -7.00 -3.03 9.49
CA LYS A 56 -7.67 -3.80 10.54
C LYS A 56 -8.33 -5.01 9.91
N LYS A 57 -8.00 -6.23 10.40
CA LYS A 57 -8.50 -7.50 9.85
C LYS A 57 -8.30 -7.62 8.33
N GLY A 58 -7.09 -7.31 7.85
CA GLY A 58 -6.76 -7.38 6.41
C GLY A 58 -7.49 -6.38 5.53
N LYS A 59 -8.15 -5.35 6.08
CA LYS A 59 -8.86 -4.32 5.31
C LYS A 59 -8.36 -2.93 5.67
N MET A 60 -8.31 -2.03 4.70
CA MET A 60 -8.03 -0.61 4.93
C MET A 60 -9.29 0.07 5.49
N VAL A 61 -9.21 0.64 6.69
CA VAL A 61 -10.34 1.24 7.40
C VAL A 61 -10.03 2.68 7.76
N ALA A 62 -10.96 3.58 7.45
CA ALA A 62 -10.89 4.98 7.85
C ALA A 62 -10.94 5.12 9.37
N THR A 63 -10.16 6.04 9.92
CA THR A 63 -10.13 6.32 11.36
C THR A 63 -10.85 7.63 11.68
N LYS A 64 -11.25 7.83 12.94
CA LYS A 64 -11.74 9.14 13.39
C LYS A 64 -10.64 10.21 13.44
N LYS A 65 -9.36 9.81 13.41
CA LYS A 65 -8.19 10.70 13.44
C LYS A 65 -7.92 11.33 12.08
N ARG A 66 -7.25 12.49 12.10
CA ARG A 66 -6.81 13.22 10.90
C ARG A 66 -5.31 13.46 10.95
N VAL A 67 -4.70 13.65 9.79
CA VAL A 67 -3.30 14.02 9.61
C VAL A 67 -3.28 15.50 9.21
N SER A 68 -2.64 16.34 10.03
CA SER A 68 -2.57 17.79 9.84
C SER A 68 -1.64 18.15 8.68
N MET A 69 -1.97 19.19 7.92
CA MET A 69 -1.07 19.75 6.92
C MET A 69 -0.06 20.74 7.52
N VAL A 70 -0.33 21.24 8.72
CA VAL A 70 0.51 22.21 9.43
C VAL A 70 1.09 21.62 10.71
N GLU A 71 2.23 22.17 11.13
CA GLU A 71 2.78 21.95 12.47
C GLU A 71 1.81 22.40 13.57
N PRO A 72 1.98 21.98 14.85
CA PRO A 72 1.07 22.33 15.93
C PRO A 72 0.99 23.85 16.18
N SER A 73 2.08 24.55 15.88
CA SER A 73 2.15 26.02 15.91
C SER A 73 1.34 26.69 14.79
N LYS A 74 0.88 25.94 13.80
CA LYS A 74 0.11 26.37 12.62
C LYS A 74 0.81 27.39 11.71
N LYS A 75 2.09 27.70 11.96
CA LYS A 75 2.89 28.67 11.19
C LYS A 75 3.54 28.08 9.94
N TRP A 76 3.77 26.76 9.93
CA TRP A 76 4.55 26.08 8.89
C TRP A 76 3.83 24.84 8.38
N LEU A 77 4.01 24.54 7.09
CA LEU A 77 3.61 23.27 6.53
C LEU A 77 4.44 22.15 7.14
N ARG A 78 3.80 21.01 7.36
CA ARG A 78 4.43 19.82 7.88
C ARG A 78 4.86 18.89 6.74
N TYR A 79 6.11 18.47 6.79
CA TYR A 79 6.67 17.46 5.91
C TYR A 79 6.53 16.07 6.53
N TYR A 80 6.19 15.08 5.70
CA TYR A 80 6.06 13.69 6.12
C TYR A 80 6.99 12.80 5.33
N LYS A 81 7.69 11.90 6.02
CA LYS A 81 8.30 10.74 5.37
C LYS A 81 7.22 9.71 5.10
N ALA A 82 7.14 9.23 3.87
CA ALA A 82 6.09 8.31 3.46
C ALA A 82 6.55 7.39 2.34
N THR A 83 6.01 6.18 2.35
CA THR A 83 6.16 5.22 1.24
C THR A 83 4.83 5.09 0.52
N LYS A 84 4.84 5.17 -0.81
CA LYS A 84 3.66 4.89 -1.62
C LYS A 84 3.41 3.38 -1.63
N VAL A 85 2.17 2.98 -1.37
CA VAL A 85 1.74 1.58 -1.34
C VAL A 85 0.41 1.41 -2.04
N THR A 86 0.25 0.30 -2.75
CA THR A 86 -1.03 -0.11 -3.34
C THR A 86 -1.66 -1.15 -2.43
N PHE A 87 -2.93 -0.94 -2.09
CA PHE A 87 -3.73 -1.86 -1.29
C PHE A 87 -5.12 -1.99 -1.90
N ASP A 88 -5.51 -3.20 -2.30
CA ASP A 88 -6.82 -3.47 -2.91
C ASP A 88 -7.12 -2.54 -4.11
N GLY A 89 -6.17 -2.44 -5.03
CA GLY A 89 -6.25 -1.60 -6.24
C GLY A 89 -6.24 -0.09 -6.00
N LYS A 90 -6.05 0.36 -4.76
CA LYS A 90 -6.04 1.79 -4.38
C LYS A 90 -4.69 2.20 -3.84
N SER A 91 -4.25 3.39 -4.20
CA SER A 91 -2.99 3.97 -3.75
C SER A 91 -3.14 4.68 -2.39
N TYR A 92 -2.17 4.47 -1.52
CA TYR A 92 -2.05 5.10 -0.20
C TYR A 92 -0.60 5.51 0.06
N TRP A 93 -0.43 6.47 0.96
CA TRP A 93 0.86 6.83 1.52
C TRP A 93 0.95 6.32 2.95
N LYS A 94 1.92 5.44 3.21
CA LYS A 94 2.22 4.89 4.54
C LYS A 94 3.14 5.86 5.27
N LEU A 95 2.66 6.45 6.36
CA LEU A 95 3.40 7.44 7.16
C LEU A 95 4.13 6.83 8.35
N ALA A 96 3.60 5.75 8.90
CA ALA A 96 4.15 5.05 10.06
C ALA A 96 3.60 3.62 10.12
N LYS A 97 3.99 2.86 11.15
CA LYS A 97 3.41 1.54 11.44
C LYS A 97 1.88 1.65 11.54
N ASN A 98 1.19 0.99 10.62
CA ASN A 98 -0.26 0.96 10.53
C ASN A 98 -0.97 2.34 10.43
N LYS A 99 -0.32 3.34 9.83
CA LYS A 99 -0.88 4.68 9.62
C LYS A 99 -0.71 5.10 8.16
N TYR A 100 -1.85 5.34 7.52
CA TYR A 100 -1.91 5.63 6.09
C TYR A 100 -2.76 6.87 5.83
N ILE A 101 -2.53 7.51 4.68
CA ILE A 101 -3.42 8.49 4.08
C ILE A 101 -3.71 8.05 2.65
N LYS A 102 -4.92 8.31 2.16
CA LYS A 102 -5.29 7.97 0.78
C LYS A 102 -4.52 8.88 -0.19
N ASP A 103 -4.01 8.31 -1.27
CA ASP A 103 -3.42 9.11 -2.34
C ASP A 103 -4.51 9.99 -2.98
N SER A 104 -4.20 11.27 -3.17
CA SER A 104 -5.15 12.27 -3.68
C SER A 104 -4.42 13.48 -4.23
N TYR A 105 -5.14 14.34 -4.95
CA TYR A 105 -4.62 15.62 -5.49
C TYR A 105 -4.00 16.53 -4.41
N ARG A 106 -4.29 16.29 -3.13
CA ARG A 106 -3.74 17.06 -2.02
C ARG A 106 -2.36 16.59 -1.58
N ILE A 107 -1.86 15.45 -2.05
CA ILE A 107 -0.55 14.93 -1.63
C ILE A 107 0.47 15.31 -2.69
N ASN A 108 1.47 16.10 -2.32
CA ASN A 108 2.54 16.49 -3.22
C ASN A 108 3.86 15.85 -2.75
N PRO A 109 4.39 14.86 -3.47
CA PRO A 109 5.74 14.35 -3.26
C PRO A 109 6.76 15.43 -3.61
N ILE A 110 7.75 15.59 -2.74
CA ILE A 110 8.84 16.53 -2.94
C ILE A 110 9.99 15.77 -3.56
N LYS A 111 10.33 16.11 -4.81
CA LYS A 111 11.57 15.65 -5.43
C LYS A 111 12.73 16.20 -4.60
N HIS A 112 13.65 15.33 -4.21
CA HIS A 112 14.72 15.64 -3.25
C HIS A 112 15.65 16.78 -3.71
N ASP A 113 15.55 17.18 -4.98
CA ASP A 113 16.39 18.18 -5.65
C ASP A 113 15.86 19.63 -5.56
N SER A 114 14.84 19.89 -4.74
CA SER A 114 14.17 21.22 -4.71
C SER A 114 14.00 21.80 -3.31
N ARG A 115 14.84 21.42 -2.33
CA ARG A 115 14.86 22.11 -1.04
C ARG A 115 15.61 23.44 -1.21
N PRO A 116 14.98 24.62 -1.04
CA PRO A 116 15.75 25.83 -0.81
C PRO A 116 16.55 25.62 0.48
N GLN A 117 17.88 25.71 0.37
CA GLN A 117 18.73 25.70 1.55
C GLN A 117 18.50 27.00 2.33
N PRO A 118 18.38 26.95 3.67
CA PRO A 118 18.36 28.18 4.47
C PRO A 118 19.68 28.92 4.24
N GLY A 119 19.61 30.10 3.59
CA GLY A 119 20.78 30.92 3.26
C GLY A 119 20.95 31.29 1.79
N GLN A 120 20.03 30.94 0.90
CA GLN A 120 20.04 31.39 -0.50
C GLN A 120 18.98 32.47 -0.74
N GLU A 121 19.08 33.57 0.02
CA GLU A 121 18.65 34.89 -0.48
C GLU A 121 19.90 35.57 -1.02
N LYS A 122 19.93 35.81 -2.33
CA LYS A 122 20.75 36.83 -2.97
C LYS A 122 19.87 37.57 -3.96
#